data_AF-A0A3D1KR82-F1
#
_entry.id   AF-A0A3D1KR82-F1
#
_cell.length_a   1.000
_cell.length_b   1.000
_cell.length_c   1.000
_cell.angle_alpha   90.00
_cell.angle_beta   90.00
_cell.angle_gamma   90.00
#
_symmetry.space_group_name_H-M   'P 1'
#
loop_
_entity.id
_entity.type
_entity.pdbx_description
1 polymer ?
#
loop_
_entity_poly.entity_id
_entity_poly.type
_entity_poly.pdbx_seq_one_letter_code
_entity_poly.pdbx_strand_id
1 'polypeptide(L)'
;MRLHRNLVFTVIDSVKSIFNEGEYADKAVEKALKRDARWGARDRKFVAETIYEMVRWKRLYNEIAGTKEHYTTENVWKNFSVWAILKGIKLPEWNQLQGVPERRIKGKFDELQKVRVFKESIPDWLDEMGVKELGEAQWTKEIHQLNEQADVILRANTLKTTKANLQKKLMDEGIE
;
A
#
# COMPACT_ATOMS: atom_id res chain seq x y z
N MET A 1 -0.03 -8.67 14.82
CA MET A 1 0.63 -7.35 14.81
C MET A 1 -0.15 -6.40 15.73
N ARG A 2 0.52 -5.59 16.56
CA ARG A 2 -0.15 -4.60 17.44
C ARG A 2 0.03 -3.21 16.83
N LEU A 3 -1.06 -2.44 16.73
CA LEU A 3 -1.01 -1.08 16.21
C LEU A 3 -0.51 -0.12 17.31
N HIS A 4 0.56 0.60 17.01
CA HIS A 4 1.09 1.65 17.88
C HIS A 4 0.59 3.01 17.42
N ARG A 5 0.05 3.80 18.35
CA ARG A 5 -0.67 5.04 18.05
C ARG A 5 0.22 6.02 17.26
N ASN A 6 1.44 6.27 17.70
CA ASN A 6 2.40 7.15 17.03
C ASN A 6 2.69 6.75 15.57
N LEU A 7 2.86 5.45 15.29
CA LEU A 7 3.12 4.95 13.95
C LEU A 7 1.90 5.17 13.05
N VAL A 8 0.71 4.82 13.54
CA VAL A 8 -0.53 4.99 12.77
C VAL A 8 -0.79 6.47 12.48
N PHE A 9 -0.63 7.37 13.45
CA PHE A 9 -0.78 8.80 13.20
C PHE A 9 0.19 9.30 12.11
N THR A 10 1.42 8.79 12.09
CA THR A 10 2.36 9.17 11.02
C THR A 10 1.89 8.68 9.66
N VAL A 11 1.37 7.43 9.57
CA VAL A 11 0.78 6.92 8.34
C VAL A 11 -0.40 7.79 7.88
N ILE A 12 -1.31 8.14 8.80
CA ILE A 12 -2.48 8.98 8.48
C ILE A 12 -2.05 10.36 7.96
N ASP A 13 -1.08 11.00 8.62
CA ASP A 13 -0.54 12.30 8.19
C ASP A 13 0.09 12.20 6.79
N SER A 14 0.94 11.19 6.55
CA SER A 14 1.59 10.97 5.26
C SER A 14 0.59 10.70 4.14
N VAL A 15 -0.40 9.84 4.39
CA VAL A 15 -1.44 9.53 3.39
C VAL A 15 -2.26 10.77 3.05
N LYS A 16 -2.55 11.62 4.06
CA LYS A 16 -3.25 12.89 3.85
C LYS A 16 -2.45 13.83 2.95
N SER A 17 -1.15 13.99 3.17
CA SER A 17 -0.28 14.81 2.31
C SER A 17 -0.23 14.27 0.88
N ILE A 18 -0.09 12.95 0.70
CA ILE A 18 -0.10 12.34 -0.64
C ILE A 18 -1.43 12.59 -1.35
N PHE A 19 -2.56 12.42 -0.66
CA PHE A 19 -3.87 12.46 -1.31
C PHE A 19 -4.44 13.86 -1.53
N ASN A 20 -4.13 14.82 -0.67
CA ASN A 20 -4.62 16.20 -0.79
C ASN A 20 -3.60 17.14 -1.44
N GLU A 21 -2.32 16.99 -1.11
CA GLU A 21 -1.27 17.95 -1.51
C GLU A 21 -0.47 17.44 -2.73
N GLY A 22 -0.76 16.21 -3.21
CA GLY A 22 -0.09 15.63 -4.36
C GLY A 22 1.38 15.27 -4.09
N GLU A 23 1.76 15.11 -2.83
CA GLU A 23 3.12 14.72 -2.46
C GLU A 23 3.46 13.32 -2.99
N TYR A 24 4.66 13.16 -3.55
CA TYR A 24 5.14 11.84 -3.98
C TYR A 24 5.29 10.88 -2.81
N ALA A 25 4.84 9.64 -2.99
CA ALA A 25 4.81 8.64 -1.91
C ALA A 25 6.20 8.34 -1.33
N ASP A 26 7.24 8.30 -2.16
CA ASP A 26 8.63 8.11 -1.71
C ASP A 26 9.08 9.25 -0.79
N LYS A 27 8.72 10.49 -1.11
CA LYS A 27 9.03 11.68 -0.30
C LYS A 27 8.25 11.71 1.00
N ALA A 28 6.97 11.33 0.96
CA ALA A 28 6.16 11.21 2.17
C ALA A 28 6.72 10.14 3.12
N VAL A 29 7.16 8.98 2.60
CA VAL A 29 7.82 7.94 3.38
C VAL A 29 9.16 8.44 3.94
N GLU A 30 9.98 9.10 3.13
CA GLU A 30 11.26 9.68 3.57
C GLU A 30 11.07 10.66 4.75
N LYS A 31 10.09 11.57 4.64
CA LYS A 31 9.73 12.50 5.71
C LYS A 31 9.20 11.79 6.95
N ALA A 32 8.33 10.79 6.78
CA ALA A 32 7.78 10.00 7.87
C ALA A 32 8.88 9.30 8.68
N LEU A 33 9.84 8.66 8.00
CA LEU A 33 10.95 7.94 8.63
C LEU A 33 11.96 8.88 9.31
N LYS A 34 12.09 10.12 8.85
CA LYS A 34 12.92 11.16 9.47
C LYS A 34 12.29 11.79 10.71
N ARG A 35 10.97 11.63 10.90
CA ARG A 35 10.22 12.26 12.00
C ARG A 35 10.63 11.75 13.38
N ASP A 36 10.98 10.47 13.50
CA ASP A 36 11.45 9.89 14.75
C ASP A 36 12.61 8.91 14.53
N ALA A 37 13.82 9.35 14.86
CA ALA A 37 15.03 8.54 14.70
C ALA A 37 15.03 7.28 15.58
N ARG A 38 14.22 7.23 16.64
CA ARG A 38 14.18 6.12 17.62
C ARG A 38 13.48 4.87 17.09
N TRP A 39 12.77 4.97 15.97
CA TRP A 39 12.07 3.82 15.39
C TRP A 39 13.05 2.75 14.92
N GLY A 40 12.84 1.54 15.43
CA GLY A 40 13.57 0.35 15.00
C GLY A 40 13.15 -0.11 13.61
N ALA A 41 13.87 -1.09 13.07
CA ALA A 41 13.63 -1.63 11.72
C ALA A 41 12.18 -2.08 11.50
N ARG A 42 11.54 -2.69 12.52
CA ARG A 42 10.15 -3.17 12.45
C ARG A 42 9.15 -2.02 12.31
N ASP A 43 9.32 -0.95 13.07
CA ASP A 43 8.43 0.21 13.05
C ASP A 43 8.55 0.97 11.72
N ARG A 44 9.80 1.12 11.24
CA ARG A 44 10.07 1.73 9.93
C ARG A 44 9.46 0.92 8.79
N LYS A 45 9.60 -0.41 8.83
CA LYS A 45 8.96 -1.31 7.86
C LYS A 45 7.45 -1.13 7.88
N PHE A 46 6.83 -1.15 9.06
CA PHE A 46 5.39 -0.95 9.20
C PHE A 46 4.91 0.36 8.57
N VAL A 47 5.57 1.48 8.86
CA VAL A 47 5.16 2.81 8.34
C VAL A 47 5.30 2.84 6.82
N ALA A 48 6.44 2.42 6.27
CA ALA A 48 6.67 2.44 4.82
C ALA A 48 5.69 1.52 4.08
N GLU A 49 5.55 0.28 4.53
CA GLU A 49 4.66 -0.72 3.94
C GLU A 49 3.20 -0.26 3.96
N THR A 50 2.74 0.28 5.09
CA THR A 50 1.36 0.75 5.22
C THR A 50 1.08 1.96 4.33
N ILE A 51 2.02 2.91 4.21
CA ILE A 51 1.85 4.06 3.30
C ILE A 51 1.71 3.58 1.86
N TYR A 52 2.60 2.68 1.39
CA TYR A 52 2.51 2.15 0.02
C TYR A 52 1.24 1.35 -0.21
N GLU A 53 0.80 0.53 0.75
CA GLU A 53 -0.46 -0.21 0.68
C GLU A 53 -1.68 0.72 0.59
N MET A 54 -1.69 1.80 1.37
CA MET A 54 -2.77 2.80 1.34
C MET A 54 -2.83 3.52 -0.01
N VAL A 55 -1.68 3.82 -0.62
CA VAL A 55 -1.61 4.45 -1.94
C VAL A 55 -2.01 3.47 -3.04
N ARG A 56 -1.52 2.23 -3.00
CA ARG A 56 -1.80 1.17 -3.98
C ARG A 56 -3.30 0.88 -4.06
N TRP A 57 -3.94 0.70 -2.92
CA TRP A 57 -5.35 0.32 -2.83
C TRP A 57 -6.31 1.50 -2.61
N LYS A 58 -5.87 2.72 -2.96
CA LYS A 58 -6.60 3.97 -2.74
C LYS A 58 -8.04 3.91 -3.24
N ARG A 59 -8.26 3.45 -4.49
CA ARG A 59 -9.59 3.41 -5.11
C ARG A 59 -10.48 2.41 -4.40
N LEU A 60 -9.97 1.21 -4.13
CA LEU A 60 -10.70 0.17 -3.41
C LEU A 60 -11.14 0.63 -2.02
N TYR A 61 -10.22 1.21 -1.24
CA TYR A 61 -10.53 1.67 0.12
C TYR A 61 -11.54 2.81 0.13
N ASN A 62 -11.42 3.76 -0.80
CA ASN A 62 -12.39 4.84 -0.93
C ASN A 62 -13.81 4.35 -1.24
N GLU A 63 -13.95 3.34 -2.09
CA GLU A 63 -15.25 2.79 -2.46
C GLU A 63 -15.91 2.06 -1.28
N ILE A 64 -15.10 1.31 -0.51
CA ILE A 64 -15.56 0.64 0.69
C ILE A 64 -15.97 1.65 1.76
N ALA A 65 -15.09 2.62 2.05
CA ALA A 65 -15.26 3.63 3.08
C ALA A 65 -16.27 4.73 2.72
N GLY A 66 -16.58 4.92 1.43
CA GLY A 66 -17.45 5.99 0.94
C GLY A 66 -16.82 7.38 1.06
N THR A 67 -15.50 7.48 0.91
CA THR A 67 -14.70 8.70 1.18
C THR A 67 -14.17 9.37 -0.10
N LYS A 68 -14.85 9.17 -1.23
CA LYS A 68 -14.39 9.65 -2.54
C LYS A 68 -14.10 11.16 -2.51
N GLU A 69 -12.92 11.53 -2.99
CA GLU A 69 -12.47 12.92 -3.25
C GLU A 69 -12.40 13.87 -2.05
N HIS A 70 -12.58 13.39 -0.82
CA HIS A 70 -12.47 14.20 0.39
C HIS A 70 -11.63 13.50 1.47
N TYR A 71 -10.33 13.79 1.54
CA TYR A 71 -9.42 13.18 2.53
C TYR A 71 -9.24 14.07 3.76
N THR A 72 -10.34 14.33 4.47
CA THR A 72 -10.27 14.84 5.84
C THR A 72 -9.57 13.81 6.73
N THR A 73 -9.02 14.25 7.86
CA THR A 73 -8.36 13.33 8.80
C THR A 73 -9.26 12.14 9.16
N GLU A 74 -10.55 12.38 9.40
CA GLU A 74 -11.55 11.34 9.67
C GLU A 74 -11.71 10.34 8.51
N ASN A 75 -11.76 10.83 7.27
CA ASN A 75 -11.91 9.96 6.11
C ASN A 75 -10.64 9.11 5.85
N VAL A 76 -9.46 9.64 6.12
CA VAL A 76 -8.23 8.84 6.08
C VAL A 76 -8.23 7.75 7.16
N TRP A 77 -8.76 8.04 8.37
CA TRP A 77 -8.98 7.03 9.40
C TRP A 77 -9.97 5.94 8.97
N LYS A 78 -11.03 6.29 8.23
CA LYS A 78 -11.96 5.30 7.64
C LYS A 78 -11.27 4.41 6.60
N ASN A 79 -10.44 4.97 5.73
CA ASN A 79 -9.65 4.17 4.78
C ASN A 79 -8.67 3.25 5.52
N PHE A 80 -8.02 3.74 6.57
CA PHE A 80 -7.12 2.95 7.39
C PHE A 80 -7.83 1.81 8.12
N SER A 81 -9.06 2.03 8.61
CA SER A 81 -9.84 0.98 9.27
C SER A 81 -10.25 -0.12 8.29
N VAL A 82 -10.57 0.24 7.04
CA VAL A 82 -10.78 -0.74 5.95
C VAL A 82 -9.52 -1.58 5.74
N TRP A 83 -8.36 -0.96 5.54
CA TRP A 83 -7.08 -1.68 5.41
C TRP A 83 -6.84 -2.65 6.57
N ALA A 84 -7.00 -2.17 7.81
CA ALA A 84 -6.76 -2.98 9.00
C ALA A 84 -7.70 -4.19 9.09
N ILE A 85 -8.99 -4.02 8.76
CA ILE A 85 -9.97 -5.11 8.76
C ILE A 85 -9.67 -6.13 7.66
N LEU A 86 -9.32 -5.67 6.45
CA LEU A 86 -8.99 -6.56 5.34
C LEU A 86 -7.70 -7.35 5.59
N LYS A 87 -6.73 -6.77 6.29
CA LYS A 87 -5.51 -7.47 6.76
C LYS A 87 -5.76 -8.36 8.00
N GLY A 88 -7.00 -8.43 8.51
CA GLY A 88 -7.34 -9.24 9.69
C GLY A 88 -6.75 -8.72 11.01
N ILE A 89 -6.40 -7.43 11.07
CA ILE A 89 -5.82 -6.80 12.26
C ILE A 89 -6.95 -6.38 13.20
N LYS A 90 -6.87 -6.80 14.47
CA LYS A 90 -7.80 -6.35 15.50
C LYS A 90 -7.66 -4.84 15.73
N LEU A 91 -8.75 -4.10 15.55
CA LEU A 91 -8.78 -2.66 15.78
C LEU A 91 -8.61 -2.36 17.29
N PRO A 92 -7.73 -1.42 17.67
CA PRO A 92 -7.63 -0.96 19.04
C PRO A 92 -8.83 -0.07 19.41
N GLU A 93 -9.12 0.03 20.71
CA GLU A 93 -10.19 0.89 21.25
C GLU A 93 -9.79 2.37 21.26
N TRP A 94 -9.56 2.93 20.07
CA TRP A 94 -9.32 4.34 19.88
C TRP A 94 -10.59 5.02 19.41
N ASN A 95 -10.87 6.24 19.88
CA ASN A 95 -12.05 7.01 19.46
C ASN A 95 -12.20 7.11 17.93
N GLN A 96 -11.08 7.15 17.20
CA GLN A 96 -11.06 7.20 15.73
C GLN A 96 -11.51 5.90 15.04
N LEU A 97 -11.47 4.76 15.74
CA LEU A 97 -11.71 3.41 15.22
C LEU A 97 -12.92 2.73 15.88
N GLN A 98 -13.73 3.49 16.61
CA GLN A 98 -14.97 2.97 17.21
C GLN A 98 -16.09 2.92 16.17
N GLY A 99 -16.96 1.91 16.31
CA GLY A 99 -18.16 1.78 15.47
C GLY A 99 -17.91 1.38 14.02
N VAL A 100 -16.73 0.84 13.70
CA VAL A 100 -16.40 0.41 12.34
C VAL A 100 -17.20 -0.86 11.97
N PRO A 101 -18.03 -0.83 10.90
CA PRO A 101 -18.89 -1.96 10.57
C PRO A 101 -18.12 -3.05 9.79
N GLU A 102 -17.42 -3.94 10.52
CA GLU A 102 -16.58 -5.00 9.93
C GLU A 102 -17.32 -5.86 8.88
N ARG A 103 -18.55 -6.28 9.19
CA ARG A 103 -19.36 -7.12 8.29
C ARG A 103 -19.69 -6.39 6.98
N ARG A 104 -19.97 -5.08 7.05
CA ARG A 104 -20.26 -4.26 5.86
C ARG A 104 -19.02 -4.11 4.99
N ILE A 105 -17.85 -3.92 5.61
CA ILE A 105 -16.57 -3.79 4.91
C ILE A 105 -16.24 -5.06 4.14
N LYS A 106 -16.37 -6.23 4.78
CA LYS A 106 -16.13 -7.53 4.15
C LYS A 106 -17.13 -7.80 3.01
N GLY A 107 -18.42 -7.55 3.23
CA GLY A 107 -19.43 -7.71 2.18
C GLY A 107 -19.19 -6.83 0.96
N LYS A 108 -18.87 -5.55 1.16
CA LYS A 108 -18.48 -4.66 0.06
C LYS A 108 -17.20 -5.13 -0.65
N PHE A 109 -16.21 -5.61 0.10
CA PHE A 109 -15.00 -6.14 -0.50
C PHE A 109 -15.31 -7.30 -1.45
N ASP A 110 -16.11 -8.28 -1.01
CA ASP A 110 -16.51 -9.43 -1.86
C ASP A 110 -17.28 -9.02 -3.11
N GLU A 111 -18.10 -7.97 -3.04
CA GLU A 111 -18.79 -7.39 -4.20
C GLU A 111 -17.80 -6.73 -5.17
N LEU A 112 -16.88 -5.91 -4.66
CA LEU A 112 -15.93 -5.13 -5.46
C LEU A 112 -14.85 -6.01 -6.09
N GLN A 113 -14.53 -7.16 -5.51
CA GLN A 113 -13.60 -8.14 -6.08
C GLN A 113 -14.08 -8.70 -7.44
N LYS A 114 -15.37 -8.58 -7.76
CA LYS A 114 -15.93 -9.03 -9.05
C LYS A 114 -15.62 -8.07 -10.20
N VAL A 115 -15.20 -6.84 -9.90
CA VAL A 115 -14.99 -5.79 -10.88
C VAL A 115 -13.51 -5.41 -10.91
N ARG A 116 -12.84 -5.64 -12.04
CA ARG A 116 -11.37 -5.50 -12.18
C ARG A 116 -10.84 -4.15 -11.69
N VAL A 117 -11.49 -3.03 -12.04
CA VAL A 117 -11.03 -1.69 -11.66
C VAL A 117 -10.98 -1.47 -10.15
N PHE A 118 -11.87 -2.09 -9.40
CA PHE A 118 -11.88 -2.02 -7.94
C PHE A 118 -10.99 -3.10 -7.33
N LYS A 119 -11.07 -4.33 -7.86
CA LYS A 119 -10.22 -5.45 -7.47
C LYS A 119 -8.75 -5.08 -7.50
N GLU A 120 -8.31 -4.40 -8.56
CA GLU A 120 -6.92 -4.02 -8.83
C GLU A 120 -6.65 -2.53 -8.50
N SER A 121 -7.65 -1.81 -7.98
CA SER A 121 -7.56 -0.40 -7.54
C SER A 121 -6.95 0.58 -8.57
N ILE A 122 -7.34 0.45 -9.83
CA ILE A 122 -6.91 1.32 -10.94
C ILE A 122 -8.03 2.24 -11.41
N PRO A 123 -7.75 3.40 -12.04
CA PRO A 123 -8.78 4.25 -12.66
C PRO A 123 -9.36 3.64 -13.95
N ASP A 124 -10.57 4.05 -14.32
CA ASP A 124 -11.30 3.46 -15.47
C ASP A 124 -10.56 3.66 -16.80
N TRP A 125 -10.01 4.85 -17.03
CA TRP A 125 -9.26 5.16 -18.25
C TRP A 125 -8.05 4.24 -18.46
N LEU A 126 -7.39 3.80 -17.38
CA LEU A 126 -6.24 2.90 -17.46
C LEU A 126 -6.69 1.49 -17.83
N ASP A 127 -7.83 1.07 -17.29
CA ASP A 127 -8.41 -0.23 -17.60
C ASP A 127 -8.89 -0.31 -19.05
N GLU A 128 -9.60 0.71 -19.51
CA GLU A 128 -10.07 0.83 -20.90
C GLU A 128 -8.89 0.80 -21.88
N MET A 129 -7.82 1.55 -21.58
CA MET A 129 -6.61 1.56 -22.39
C MET A 129 -5.92 0.18 -22.40
N GLY A 130 -5.77 -0.46 -21.24
CA GLY A 130 -5.15 -1.79 -21.13
C GLY A 130 -5.92 -2.85 -21.91
N VAL A 131 -7.25 -2.86 -21.83
CA VAL A 131 -8.11 -3.76 -22.61
C VAL A 131 -7.97 -3.51 -24.10
N LYS A 132 -7.93 -2.24 -24.52
CA LYS A 132 -7.81 -1.88 -25.94
C LYS A 132 -6.50 -2.35 -26.57
N GLU A 133 -5.38 -2.19 -25.85
CA GLU A 133 -4.05 -2.47 -26.40
C GLU A 133 -3.62 -3.93 -26.26
N LEU A 134 -4.00 -4.60 -25.16
CA LEU A 134 -3.53 -5.96 -24.83
C LEU A 134 -4.62 -7.02 -24.90
N GLY A 135 -5.89 -6.62 -24.97
CA GLY A 135 -7.03 -7.51 -24.80
C GLY A 135 -7.27 -7.91 -23.35
N GLU A 136 -8.50 -8.35 -23.07
CA GLU A 136 -8.98 -8.57 -21.70
C GLU A 136 -8.17 -9.61 -20.92
N ALA A 137 -7.87 -10.75 -21.54
CA ALA A 137 -7.19 -11.87 -20.90
C ALA A 137 -5.73 -11.55 -20.54
N GLN A 138 -4.99 -10.87 -21.42
CA GLN A 138 -3.61 -10.47 -21.13
C GLN A 138 -3.58 -9.35 -20.11
N TRP A 139 -4.39 -8.30 -20.31
CA TRP A 139 -4.42 -7.16 -19.40
C TRP A 139 -4.73 -7.57 -17.97
N THR A 140 -5.70 -8.48 -17.78
CA THR A 140 -6.07 -8.99 -16.45
C THR A 140 -4.91 -9.68 -15.73
N LYS A 141 -4.03 -10.38 -16.46
CA LYS A 141 -2.83 -10.99 -15.88
C LYS A 141 -1.77 -9.94 -15.54
N GLU A 142 -1.51 -9.02 -16.47
CA GLU A 142 -0.50 -7.96 -16.28
C GLU A 142 -0.83 -7.08 -15.09
N ILE A 143 -2.07 -6.57 -15.00
CA ILE A 143 -2.44 -5.67 -13.92
C ILE A 143 -2.39 -6.36 -12.55
N HIS A 144 -2.76 -7.64 -12.50
CA HIS A 144 -2.67 -8.42 -11.28
C HIS A 144 -1.21 -8.54 -10.82
N GLN A 145 -0.30 -8.85 -11.75
CA GLN A 145 1.14 -8.95 -11.47
C GLN A 145 1.73 -7.61 -11.00
N LEU A 146 1.27 -6.49 -11.57
CA LEU A 146 1.71 -5.15 -11.16
C LEU A 146 1.28 -4.77 -9.73
N ASN A 147 0.26 -5.43 -9.18
CA ASN A 147 -0.17 -5.23 -7.80
C ASN A 147 0.58 -6.12 -6.79
N GLU A 148 1.38 -7.08 -7.24
CA GLU A 148 2.24 -7.87 -6.39
C GLU A 148 3.47 -7.07 -5.92
N GLN A 149 4.13 -7.54 -4.86
CA GLN A 149 5.38 -6.93 -4.42
C GLN A 149 6.49 -7.32 -5.42
N ALA A 150 7.15 -6.31 -5.99
CA ALA A 150 8.26 -6.54 -6.91
C ALA A 150 9.48 -7.12 -6.19
N ASP A 151 10.16 -8.06 -6.87
CA ASP A 151 11.43 -8.60 -6.43
C ASP A 151 12.55 -7.55 -6.51
N VAL A 152 13.55 -7.70 -5.63
CA VAL A 152 14.74 -6.84 -5.66
C VAL A 152 15.67 -7.34 -6.75
N ILE A 153 15.66 -6.67 -7.90
CA ILE A 153 16.51 -7.01 -9.04
C ILE A 153 17.81 -6.21 -8.97
N LEU A 154 18.94 -6.92 -8.88
CA LEU A 154 20.28 -6.32 -8.87
C LEU A 154 20.99 -6.50 -10.21
N ARG A 155 21.66 -5.44 -10.67
CA ARG A 155 22.56 -5.50 -11.84
C ARG A 155 24.01 -5.39 -11.40
N ALA A 156 24.79 -6.45 -11.61
CA ALA A 156 26.23 -6.44 -11.33
C ALA A 156 26.98 -5.41 -12.20
N ASN A 157 27.84 -4.61 -11.59
CA ASN A 157 28.76 -3.74 -12.33
C ASN A 157 29.94 -4.57 -12.88
N THR A 158 29.88 -4.89 -14.17
CA THR A 158 30.85 -5.77 -14.86
C THR A 158 32.27 -5.22 -14.95
N LEU A 159 32.46 -3.91 -14.74
CA LEU A 159 33.80 -3.31 -14.63
C LEU A 159 34.50 -3.64 -13.30
N LYS A 160 33.74 -4.06 -12.28
CA LYS A 160 34.26 -4.31 -10.92
C LYS A 160 34.13 -5.76 -10.48
N THR A 161 33.15 -6.51 -11.00
CA THR A 161 32.90 -7.89 -10.58
C THR A 161 32.09 -8.67 -11.62
N THR A 162 31.89 -9.95 -11.41
CA THR A 162 31.02 -10.81 -12.25
C THR A 162 29.73 -11.13 -11.50
N LYS A 163 28.69 -11.57 -12.23
CA LYS A 163 27.42 -12.02 -11.62
C LYS A 163 27.65 -13.10 -10.55
N ALA A 164 28.43 -14.13 -10.88
CA ALA A 164 28.71 -15.24 -9.97
C ALA A 164 29.45 -14.78 -8.70
N ASN A 165 30.43 -13.88 -8.83
CA ASN A 165 31.16 -13.36 -7.68
C ASN A 165 30.28 -12.47 -6.80
N LEU A 166 29.38 -11.67 -7.38
CA LEU A 166 28.41 -10.89 -6.62
C LEU A 166 27.43 -11.81 -5.87
N GLN A 167 26.90 -12.84 -6.51
CA GLN A 167 26.01 -13.81 -5.87
C GLN A 167 26.68 -14.50 -4.69
N LYS A 168 27.93 -14.93 -4.84
CA LYS A 168 28.69 -15.56 -3.74
C LYS A 168 28.84 -14.61 -2.55
N LYS A 169 29.18 -13.34 -2.80
CA LYS A 169 29.30 -12.33 -1.73
C LYS A 169 27.99 -12.08 -1.00
N LEU A 170 26.87 -12.02 -1.73
CA LEU A 170 25.55 -11.85 -1.13
C LEU A 170 25.19 -13.07 -0.26
N MET A 171 25.45 -14.30 -0.73
CA MET A 171 25.25 -15.51 0.06
C MET A 171 26.10 -15.53 1.34
N ASP A 172 27.37 -15.09 1.25
CA ASP A 172 28.26 -14.99 2.42
C ASP A 172 27.73 -13.98 3.46
N GLU A 173 26.96 -12.98 3.03
CA GLU A 173 26.26 -11.99 3.88
C GLU A 173 24.86 -12.47 4.35
N GLY A 174 24.44 -13.68 3.96
CA GLY A 174 23.12 -14.24 4.30
C GLY A 174 21.97 -13.64 3.50
N ILE A 175 22.24 -13.07 2.32
CA ILE A 175 21.25 -12.54 1.38
C ILE A 175 21.08 -13.57 0.26
N GLU A 176 19.87 -14.12 0.15
CA GLU A 176 19.45 -15.04 -0.93
C GLU A 176 19.01 -14.29 -2.20
#